data_AF-A0A212T3Y6-F1
#
_entry.id   AF-A0A212T3Y6-F1
#
_cell.length_a   1.000
_cell.length_b   1.000
_cell.length_c   1.000
_cell.angle_alpha   90.00
_cell.angle_beta   90.00
_cell.angle_gamma   90.00
#
_symmetry.space_group_name_H-M   'P 1'
#
loop_
_entity.id
_entity.type
_entity.pdbx_description
1 polymer ?
#
loop_
_entity_poly.entity_id
_entity_poly.type
_entity_poly.pdbx_seq_one_letter_code
_entity_poly.pdbx_strand_id
1 'polypeptide(L)' 'MKRIVDVFKRKDRSLVWTYVISLDRPRLASGIIEFEHEALRLSALEERGSSDTLTARVRPA' A
#
# COMPACT_ATOMS: atom_id res chain seq x y z
N MET A 1 -0.58 6.56 12.93
CA MET A 1 -1.98 6.46 12.44
C MET A 1 -2.13 5.15 11.70
N LYS A 2 -3.26 4.44 11.85
CA LYS A 2 -3.54 3.20 11.13
C LYS A 2 -4.42 3.45 9.91
N ARG A 3 -4.09 2.83 8.77
CA ARG A 3 -4.89 2.88 7.54
C ARG A 3 -5.02 1.50 6.91
N ILE A 4 -6.17 1.25 6.30
CA ILE A 4 -6.39 0.10 5.43
C ILE A 4 -5.91 0.49 4.03
N VAL A 5 -5.05 -0.33 3.44
CA VAL A 5 -4.48 -0.08 2.11
C VAL A 5 -4.70 -1.30 1.24
N ASP A 6 -5.46 -1.11 0.17
CA ASP A 6 -5.74 -2.14 -0.82
C ASP A 6 -4.68 -2.10 -1.93
N VAL A 7 -4.21 -3.27 -2.35
CA VAL A 7 -3.22 -3.45 -3.41
C VAL A 7 -3.89 -4.15 -4.59
N PHE A 8 -3.74 -3.58 -5.77
CA PHE A 8 -4.37 -4.02 -7.01
C PHE A 8 -3.34 -4.28 -8.09
N LYS A 9 -3.63 -5.17 -9.03
CA LYS A 9 -2.86 -5.28 -10.28
C LYS A 9 -3.13 -4.06 -11.15
N ARG A 10 -2.10 -3.48 -11.77
CA ARG A 10 -2.25 -2.36 -12.71
C ARG A 10 -3.05 -2.73 -13.96
N LYS A 11 -2.90 -3.98 -14.43
CA LYS A 11 -3.48 -4.46 -15.70
C LYS A 11 -5.00 -4.47 -15.68
N ASP A 12 -5.60 -5.05 -14.65
CA ASP A 12 -7.04 -5.34 -14.58
C ASP A 12 -7.70 -4.79 -13.30
N ARG A 13 -6.94 -4.11 -12.44
CA ARG A 13 -7.38 -3.61 -11.13
C ARG A 13 -7.93 -4.70 -10.21
N SER A 14 -7.60 -5.97 -10.44
CA SER A 14 -7.96 -7.04 -9.51
C SER A 14 -7.26 -6.84 -8.18
N LEU A 15 -8.00 -7.06 -7.08
CA LEU A 15 -7.47 -6.99 -5.72
C LEU A 15 -6.48 -8.14 -5.50
N VAL A 16 -5.28 -7.80 -5.04
CA VAL A 16 -4.21 -8.74 -4.70
C VAL A 16 -4.17 -8.96 -3.20
N TRP A 17 -4.21 -7.88 -2.43
CA TRP A 17 -4.09 -7.94 -0.97
C TRP A 17 -4.61 -6.68 -0.30
N THR A 18 -4.92 -6.77 1.00
CA THR A 18 -5.26 -5.64 1.86
C THR A 18 -4.36 -5.63 3.08
N TYR A 19 -3.64 -4.54 3.30
CA TYR A 19 -2.83 -4.33 4.50
C TYR A 19 -3.54 -3.42 5.50
N VAL A 20 -3.27 -3.64 6.79
CA VAL A 20 -3.48 -2.66 7.85
C VAL A 20 -2.12 -2.11 8.23
N ILE A 21 -1.83 -0.87 7.82
CA ILE A 21 -0.50 -0.25 7.98
C ILE A 21 -0.56 0.77 9.11
N SER A 22 0.42 0.70 10.01
CA SER A 22 0.71 1.75 10.98
C SER A 22 2.09 2.33 10.67
N LEU A 23 2.15 3.64 10.39
CA LEU A 23 3.41 4.35 10.25
C LEU A 23 3.73 5.04 11.58
N ASP A 24 4.76 4.57 12.28
CA ASP A 24 5.26 5.12 13.56
C ASP A 24 6.55 5.94 13.37
N ARG A 25 6.62 6.75 12.30
CA ARG A 25 7.76 7.65 12.08
C ARG A 25 7.38 9.11 12.31
N PRO A 26 8.00 9.82 13.28
CA PRO A 26 7.71 11.23 13.55
C PRO A 26 8.14 12.21 12.44
N ARG A 27 8.80 11.72 11.37
CA ARG A 27 9.32 12.53 10.26
C ARG A 27 8.62 12.31 8.92
N LEU A 28 7.70 11.35 8.83
CA LEU A 28 6.87 11.26 7.63
C LEU A 28 5.77 12.30 7.76
N ALA A 29 5.56 13.12 6.73
CA ALA A 29 4.27 13.75 6.57
C ALA A 29 3.27 12.59 6.63
N SER A 30 2.29 12.63 7.52
CA SER A 30 1.33 11.53 7.69
C SER A 30 0.31 11.49 6.53
N GLY A 31 0.80 11.66 5.30
CA GLY A 31 0.03 11.74 4.09
C GLY A 31 -0.44 10.35 3.64
N ILE A 32 -1.38 10.37 2.70
CA ILE A 32 -1.96 9.16 2.10
C ILE A 32 -0.87 8.39 1.31
N ILE A 33 0.06 9.11 0.68
CA ILE A 33 1.05 8.53 -0.22
C ILE A 33 2.05 7.62 0.49
N GLU A 34 2.41 7.92 1.73
CA GLU A 34 3.34 7.12 2.53
C GLU A 34 2.77 5.74 2.85
N PHE A 35 1.45 5.65 3.09
CA PHE A 35 0.78 4.37 3.29
C PHE A 35 0.72 3.54 2.01
N GLU A 36 0.47 4.18 0.85
CA GLU A 36 0.47 3.50 -0.45
C GLU A 36 1.88 2.98 -0.81
N HIS A 37 2.93 3.76 -0.58
CA HIS A 37 4.31 3.33 -0.78
C HIS A 37 4.69 2.16 0.13
N GLU A 38 4.31 2.20 1.40
CA GLU A 38 4.60 1.12 2.33
C GLU A 38 3.89 -0.18 1.93
N ALA A 39 2.65 -0.10 1.45
CA ALA A 39 1.93 -1.27 0.94
C ALA A 39 2.62 -1.90 -0.28
N LEU A 40 3.16 -1.08 -1.20
CA LEU A 40 3.94 -1.58 -2.34
C LEU A 40 5.27 -2.21 -1.90
N ARG A 41 5.96 -1.61 -0.94
CA ARG A 41 7.20 -2.15 -0.36
C ARG A 41 6.96 -3.52 0.29
N LEU A 42 5.89 -3.66 1.08
CA LEU A 42 5.50 -4.92 1.69
C LEU A 42 5.12 -5.97 0.64
N SER A 43 4.38 -5.57 -0.39
CA SER A 43 4.01 -6.49 -1.48
C SER A 43 5.22 -7.07 -2.22
N ALA A 44 6.26 -6.25 -2.42
CA ALA A 44 7.50 -6.72 -3.03
C ALA A 44 8.28 -7.64 -2.08
N LEU A 45 8.38 -7.29 -0.80
CA LEU A 45 9.06 -8.10 0.22
C LEU A 45 8.45 -9.48 0.39
N GLU A 46 7.12 -9.56 0.28
CA GLU A 46 6.37 -10.79 0.45
C GLU A 46 5.96 -11.42 -0.90
N GLU A 47 6.69 -11.12 -1.97
CA GLU A 47 6.61 -11.76 -3.30
C GLU A 47 5.22 -11.74 -3.97
N ARG A 48 4.36 -10.76 -3.63
CA ARG A 48 3.03 -10.57 -4.23
C ARG A 48 3.07 -9.82 -5.56
N GLY A 49 4.19 -9.16 -5.85
CA GLY A 49 4.42 -8.38 -7.07
C GLY A 49 5.23 -7.11 -6.80
N SER A 50 5.71 -6.48 -7.86
CA SER A 50 6.54 -5.27 -7.78
C SER A 50 5.71 -3.99 -7.90
N SER A 51 6.33 -2.85 -7.58
CA SER A 51 5.75 -1.53 -7.81
C SER A 51 5.40 -1.27 -9.29
N ASP A 52 5.99 -2.00 -10.23
CA ASP A 52 5.74 -1.82 -11.67
C ASP A 52 4.44 -2.46 -12.14
N THR A 53 4.01 -3.52 -11.45
CA THR A 53 2.81 -4.31 -11.79
C THR A 53 1.65 -4.06 -10.85
N LEU A 54 1.90 -3.44 -9.69
CA LEU A 54 0.91 -3.17 -8.65
C LEU A 54 0.65 -1.66 -8.45
N THR A 55 -0.52 -1.35 -7.92
CA THR A 55 -0.87 -0.04 -7.33
C THR A 55 -1.48 -0.26 -5.96
N ALA A 56 -1.20 0.64 -5.03
CA ALA A 56 -1.80 0.64 -3.70
C ALA A 56 -2.72 1.86 -3.54
N ARG A 57 -3.81 1.71 -2.81
CA ARG A 57 -4.74 2.80 -2.46
C ARG A 57 -5.18 2.69 -1.01
N VAL A 58 -5.08 3.80 -0.28
CA VAL A 58 -5.72 3.91 1.03
C VAL A 58 -7.23 3.85 0.84
N ARG A 59 -7.90 2.98 1.60
CA ARG A 59 -9.36 2.91 1.56
C ARG A 59 -9.94 4.21 2.13
N PRO A 60 -10.81 4.93 1.40
CA PRO A 60 -11.52 6.07 1.96
C PRO A 60 -12.35 5.62 3.18
N ALA A 61 -12.41 6.47 4.19
CA ALA A 61 -13.18 6.22 5.41
C ALA A 61 -14.69 6.30 5.13
#